data_AF-A0A2E1FNE0-F1
#
_entry.id   AF-A0A2E1FNE0-F1
#
_cell.length_a   1.000
_cell.length_b   1.000
_cell.length_c   1.000
_cell.angle_alpha   90.00
_cell.angle_beta   90.00
_cell.angle_gamma   90.00
#
_symmetry.space_group_name_H-M   'P 1'
#
loop_
_entity.id
_entity.type
_entity.pdbx_description
1 polymer ?
#
loop_
_entity_poly.entity_id
_entity_poly.type
_entity_poly.pdbx_seq_one_letter_code
_entity_poly.pdbx_strand_id
1 'polypeptide(L)'
;ARTSQYASATIPFLAFPDVMIDHCMEDPFYFNSMVHFHFINLRNHVRYTLNFRNRAIDIHERLAEEMNLALDSTLVLKSVECQHLLGHYSAPDFNLNIVMEQDKLMGYQIDENTGVELEASRVYSETPDEFIFGDMFGRVVRDKAGAVSGLRLSLGRISTELVKDS
;
A
#
# COMPACT_ATOMS: atom_id res chain seq x y z
N ALA A 1 14.25 49.00 24.09
CA ALA A 1 13.61 47.68 24.05
C ALA A 1 12.25 47.80 23.37
N ARG A 2 12.11 47.31 22.14
CA ARG A 2 10.82 46.95 21.53
C ARG A 2 11.02 45.63 20.81
N THR A 3 10.31 44.65 21.32
CA THR A 3 10.37 43.23 21.02
C THR A 3 9.80 42.94 19.64
N SER A 4 10.49 42.05 18.94
CA SER A 4 10.04 41.33 17.75
C SER A 4 8.73 40.57 18.04
N GLN A 5 7.74 40.73 17.16
CA GLN A 5 6.62 39.80 17.04
C GLN A 5 6.48 39.41 15.57
N TYR A 6 7.27 38.42 15.14
CA TYR A 6 6.89 37.57 14.02
C TYR A 6 5.83 36.60 14.53
N ALA A 7 4.55 36.97 14.36
CA ALA A 7 3.45 36.03 14.53
C ALA A 7 3.41 35.13 13.29
N SER A 8 3.67 33.84 13.51
CA SER A 8 3.50 32.78 12.54
C SER A 8 2.03 32.73 12.10
N ALA A 9 1.75 33.07 10.84
CA ALA A 9 0.44 32.90 10.24
C ALA A 9 0.31 31.44 9.78
N THR A 10 -0.11 30.57 10.69
CA THR A 10 -0.60 29.24 10.32
C THR A 10 -1.85 29.44 9.46
N ILE A 11 -1.79 29.06 8.18
CA ILE A 11 -2.96 29.05 7.29
C ILE A 11 -3.98 28.09 7.92
N PRO A 12 -5.18 28.54 8.31
CA PRO A 12 -6.20 27.64 8.82
C PRO A 12 -6.58 26.68 7.68
N PHE A 13 -6.56 25.38 7.98
CA PHE A 13 -7.12 24.35 7.11
C PHE A 13 -8.52 24.81 6.72
N LEU A 14 -8.77 25.05 5.43
CA LEU A 14 -10.05 25.57 4.95
C LEU A 14 -11.16 24.63 5.43
N ALA A 15 -11.94 25.07 6.43
CA ALA A 15 -13.15 24.40 6.83
C ALA A 15 -14.19 24.68 5.73
N PHE A 16 -14.44 23.68 4.89
CA PHE A 16 -15.50 23.75 3.90
C PHE A 16 -16.85 23.67 4.63
N PRO A 17 -17.80 24.58 4.38
CA PRO A 17 -19.13 24.50 4.98
C PRO A 17 -19.84 23.20 4.57
N ASP A 18 -20.48 22.50 5.51
CA ASP A 18 -21.17 21.23 5.26
C ASP A 18 -22.17 21.32 4.08
N VAL A 19 -22.82 22.48 3.92
CA VAL A 19 -23.76 22.77 2.83
C VAL A 19 -23.10 22.71 1.44
N MET A 20 -21.81 23.05 1.32
CA MET A 20 -21.06 22.90 0.06
C MET A 20 -20.68 21.44 -0.20
N ILE A 21 -20.41 20.66 0.85
CA ILE A 21 -20.15 19.23 0.74
C ILE A 21 -21.43 18.52 0.27
N ASP A 22 -22.57 18.82 0.89
CA ASP A 22 -23.87 18.27 0.52
C ASP A 22 -24.24 18.60 -0.94
N HIS A 23 -24.06 19.87 -1.35
CA HIS A 23 -24.30 20.29 -2.72
C HIS A 23 -23.42 19.55 -3.74
N CYS A 24 -22.14 19.36 -3.43
CA CYS A 24 -21.22 18.59 -4.27
C CYS A 24 -21.59 17.10 -4.33
N MET A 25 -22.13 16.53 -3.25
CA MET A 25 -22.58 15.13 -3.20
C MET A 25 -23.91 14.91 -3.94
N GLU A 26 -24.72 15.96 -4.10
CA GLU A 26 -25.98 15.95 -4.84
C GLU A 26 -25.83 16.34 -6.32
N ASP A 27 -24.75 17.05 -6.71
CA ASP A 27 -24.49 17.42 -8.09
C ASP A 27 -23.98 16.22 -8.91
N PRO A 28 -24.75 15.71 -9.88
CA PRO A 28 -24.34 14.60 -10.73
C PRO A 28 -23.11 14.92 -11.58
N PHE A 29 -22.83 16.19 -11.91
CA PHE A 29 -21.62 16.57 -12.64
C PHE A 29 -20.38 16.48 -11.74
N TYR A 30 -20.44 17.01 -10.52
CA TYR A 30 -19.35 16.87 -9.54
C TYR A 30 -19.09 15.40 -9.18
N PHE A 31 -20.14 14.61 -8.91
CA PHE A 31 -20.00 13.19 -8.62
C PHE A 31 -19.36 12.44 -9.78
N ASN A 32 -19.79 12.72 -11.02
CA ASN A 32 -19.16 12.13 -12.21
C ASN A 32 -17.70 12.57 -12.38
N SER A 33 -17.36 13.83 -12.12
CA SER A 33 -15.97 14.32 -12.17
C SER A 33 -15.08 13.69 -11.09
N MET A 34 -15.58 13.54 -9.86
CA MET A 34 -14.86 12.86 -8.77
C MET A 34 -14.68 11.37 -9.03
N VAL A 35 -15.71 10.70 -9.54
CA VAL A 35 -15.65 9.29 -9.95
C VAL A 35 -14.68 9.14 -11.12
N HIS A 36 -14.73 10.03 -12.11
CA HIS A 36 -13.81 10.02 -13.25
C HIS A 36 -12.36 10.25 -12.83
N PHE A 37 -12.11 11.22 -11.95
CA PHE A 37 -10.80 11.43 -11.35
C PHE A 37 -10.34 10.20 -10.57
N HIS A 38 -11.21 9.60 -9.76
CA HIS A 38 -10.89 8.37 -9.02
C HIS A 38 -10.50 7.23 -9.96
N PHE A 39 -11.30 6.97 -11.00
CA PHE A 39 -11.02 5.91 -11.97
C PHE A 39 -9.74 6.17 -12.78
N ILE A 40 -9.54 7.39 -13.31
CA ILE A 40 -8.36 7.70 -14.12
C ILE A 40 -7.11 7.75 -13.25
N ASN A 41 -7.16 8.40 -12.09
CA ASN A 41 -6.01 8.55 -11.23
C ASN A 41 -5.56 7.18 -10.68
N LEU A 42 -6.46 6.39 -10.12
CA LEU A 42 -6.09 5.09 -9.56
C LEU A 42 -5.62 4.11 -10.63
N ARG A 43 -6.33 4.04 -11.76
CA ARG A 43 -6.02 3.05 -12.80
C ARG A 43 -4.79 3.41 -13.63
N ASN A 44 -4.54 4.70 -13.86
CA ASN A 44 -3.42 5.15 -14.67
C ASN A 44 -2.29 5.67 -13.77
N HIS A 45 -2.50 6.79 -13.08
CA HIS A 45 -1.41 7.48 -12.37
C HIS A 45 -0.84 6.64 -11.22
N VAL A 46 -1.67 6.15 -10.30
CA VAL A 46 -1.19 5.36 -9.15
C VAL A 46 -0.47 4.11 -9.62
N ARG A 47 -1.05 3.36 -10.57
CA ARG A 47 -0.39 2.18 -11.14
C ARG A 47 0.98 2.50 -11.74
N TYR A 48 1.10 3.56 -12.56
CA TYR A 48 2.39 3.92 -13.16
C TYR A 48 3.40 4.46 -12.15
N THR A 49 2.94 5.24 -11.17
CA THR A 49 3.80 5.75 -10.10
C THR A 49 4.33 4.61 -9.22
N LEU A 50 3.48 3.66 -8.83
CA LEU A 50 3.89 2.47 -8.08
C LEU A 50 4.85 1.61 -8.90
N ASN A 51 4.59 1.40 -10.19
CA ASN A 51 5.48 0.63 -11.05
C ASN A 51 6.86 1.30 -11.21
N PHE A 52 6.88 2.63 -11.43
CA PHE A 52 8.13 3.39 -11.46
C PHE A 52 8.91 3.26 -10.16
N ARG A 53 8.23 3.46 -9.03
CA ARG A 53 8.82 3.32 -7.69
C ARG A 53 9.42 1.93 -7.46
N ASN A 54 8.64 0.89 -7.70
CA ASN A 54 9.03 -0.49 -7.46
C ASN A 54 10.24 -0.87 -8.34
N ARG A 55 10.24 -0.46 -9.62
CA ARG A 55 11.41 -0.63 -10.51
C ARG A 55 12.64 0.13 -10.04
N ALA A 56 12.47 1.34 -9.51
CA ALA A 56 13.58 2.11 -8.97
C ALA A 56 14.20 1.42 -7.75
N ILE A 57 13.38 0.83 -6.88
CA ILE A 57 13.83 0.00 -5.75
C ILE A 57 14.61 -1.23 -6.26
N ASP A 58 14.06 -1.97 -7.22
CA ASP A 58 14.73 -3.15 -7.77
C ASP A 58 16.09 -2.80 -8.40
N ILE A 59 16.17 -1.69 -9.14
CA ILE A 59 17.42 -1.20 -9.73
C ILE A 59 18.40 -0.78 -8.62
N HIS A 60 17.93 -0.07 -7.60
CA HIS A 60 18.76 0.34 -6.47
C HIS A 60 19.39 -0.86 -5.76
N GLU A 61 18.59 -1.88 -5.44
CA GLU A 61 19.07 -3.11 -4.82
C GLU A 61 20.11 -3.83 -5.68
N ARG A 62 19.83 -3.99 -6.98
CA ARG A 62 20.75 -4.64 -7.91
C ARG A 62 22.07 -3.89 -8.00
N LEU A 63 22.03 -2.56 -8.09
CA LEU A 63 23.25 -1.74 -8.13
C LEU A 63 24.03 -1.85 -6.81
N ALA A 64 23.35 -1.84 -5.67
CA ALA A 64 23.99 -2.01 -4.37
C ALA A 64 24.69 -3.38 -4.28
N GLU A 65 24.03 -4.45 -4.72
CA GLU A 65 24.60 -5.80 -4.78
C GLU A 65 25.81 -5.86 -5.74
N GLU A 66 25.65 -5.42 -6.99
CA GLU A 66 26.70 -5.45 -8.02
C GLU A 66 27.94 -4.65 -7.63
N MET A 67 27.75 -3.54 -6.88
CA MET A 67 28.83 -2.67 -6.41
C MET A 67 29.34 -3.05 -5.00
N ASN A 68 28.77 -4.07 -4.37
CA ASN A 68 29.07 -4.47 -2.98
C ASN A 68 28.94 -3.30 -1.98
N LEU A 69 27.87 -2.52 -2.12
CA LEU A 69 27.50 -1.40 -1.26
C LEU A 69 26.41 -1.82 -0.28
N ALA A 70 26.38 -1.16 0.89
CA ALA A 70 25.25 -1.31 1.81
C ALA A 70 23.98 -0.68 1.20
N LEU A 71 22.86 -1.36 1.33
CA LEU A 71 21.56 -0.86 0.88
C LEU A 71 21.14 0.36 1.72
N ASP A 72 20.59 1.39 1.07
CA ASP A 72 20.06 2.54 1.77
C ASP A 72 18.72 2.19 2.44
N SER A 73 18.75 2.01 3.76
CA SER A 73 17.58 1.65 4.55
C SER A 73 16.51 2.73 4.63
N THR A 74 16.79 3.96 4.15
CA THR A 74 15.77 5.01 4.01
C THR A 74 14.90 4.80 2.77
N LEU A 75 15.37 4.00 1.80
CA LEU A 75 14.67 3.73 0.54
C LEU A 75 14.00 2.35 0.54
N VAL A 76 14.54 1.40 1.29
CA VAL A 76 14.04 0.03 1.33
C VAL A 76 14.05 -0.50 2.77
N LEU A 77 12.87 -0.89 3.25
CA LEU A 77 12.75 -1.60 4.51
C LEU A 77 13.32 -3.02 4.37
N LYS A 78 14.12 -3.46 5.34
CA LYS A 78 14.73 -4.80 5.29
C LYS A 78 13.65 -5.88 5.44
N SER A 79 13.64 -6.87 4.55
CA SER A 79 12.66 -7.96 4.56
C SER A 79 12.60 -8.73 5.90
N VAL A 80 13.71 -8.77 6.66
CA VAL A 80 13.77 -9.37 8.01
C VAL A 80 12.79 -8.72 8.99
N GLU A 81 12.55 -7.41 8.86
CA GLU A 81 11.63 -6.65 9.72
C GLU A 81 10.16 -6.91 9.39
N CYS A 82 9.90 -7.61 8.27
CA CYS A 82 8.57 -7.90 7.76
C CYS A 82 8.24 -9.40 7.74
N GLN A 83 9.02 -10.24 8.43
CA GLN A 83 8.80 -11.70 8.47
C GLN A 83 7.44 -12.10 9.05
N HIS A 84 6.79 -11.24 9.87
CA HIS A 84 5.44 -11.50 10.38
C HIS A 84 4.37 -11.57 9.27
N LEU A 85 4.66 -11.02 8.09
CA LEU A 85 3.80 -11.12 6.92
C LEU A 85 3.77 -12.53 6.31
N LEU A 86 4.76 -13.39 6.60
CA LEU A 86 4.81 -14.74 6.04
C LEU A 86 3.60 -15.56 6.46
N GLY A 87 3.02 -16.30 5.51
CA GLY A 87 1.88 -17.19 5.75
C GLY A 87 0.88 -17.22 4.60
N HIS A 88 -0.14 -18.05 4.79
CA HIS A 88 -1.27 -18.18 3.86
C HIS A 88 -2.41 -17.30 4.36
N TYR A 89 -3.09 -16.66 3.42
CA TYR A 89 -4.18 -15.75 3.67
C TYR A 89 -5.31 -16.02 2.70
N SER A 90 -6.54 -16.02 3.20
CA SER A 90 -7.72 -16.41 2.44
C SER A 90 -8.85 -15.37 2.57
N ALA A 91 -9.57 -15.20 1.47
CA ALA A 91 -10.83 -14.48 1.33
C ALA A 91 -11.72 -15.25 0.34
N PRO A 92 -13.05 -15.01 0.31
CA PRO A 92 -13.99 -15.84 -0.44
C PRO A 92 -13.65 -16.13 -1.92
N ASP A 93 -12.92 -15.22 -2.60
CA ASP A 93 -12.56 -15.36 -4.02
C ASP A 93 -11.05 -15.11 -4.26
N PHE A 94 -10.22 -15.09 -3.21
CA PHE A 94 -8.82 -14.70 -3.32
C PHE A 94 -7.98 -15.33 -2.22
N ASN A 95 -7.00 -16.14 -2.61
CA ASN A 95 -5.99 -16.68 -1.71
C ASN A 95 -4.61 -16.10 -2.04
N LEU A 96 -3.85 -15.82 -1.01
CA LEU A 96 -2.52 -15.21 -1.09
C LEU A 96 -1.57 -15.97 -0.16
N ASN A 97 -0.46 -16.45 -0.71
CA ASN A 97 0.63 -16.98 0.08
C ASN A 97 1.82 -16.02 0.03
N ILE A 98 2.29 -15.57 1.20
CA ILE A 98 3.47 -14.71 1.31
C ILE A 98 4.64 -15.54 1.83
N VAL A 99 5.71 -15.61 1.03
CA VAL A 99 6.93 -16.37 1.32
C VAL A 99 8.18 -15.49 1.20
N MET A 100 9.30 -15.99 1.72
CA MET A 100 10.61 -15.35 1.56
C MET A 100 11.40 -16.06 0.47
N GLU A 101 11.85 -15.33 -0.55
CA GLU A 101 12.69 -15.83 -1.62
C GLU A 101 13.85 -14.88 -1.87
N GLN A 102 15.09 -15.38 -1.81
CA GLN A 102 16.30 -14.57 -2.03
C GLN A 102 16.27 -13.25 -1.23
N ASP A 103 15.92 -13.34 0.06
CA ASP A 103 15.74 -12.21 0.98
C ASP A 103 14.68 -11.18 0.57
N LYS A 104 13.72 -11.57 -0.27
CA LYS A 104 12.58 -10.74 -0.70
C LYS A 104 11.26 -11.40 -0.31
N LEU A 105 10.31 -10.58 0.14
CA LEU A 105 8.94 -11.04 0.34
C LEU A 105 8.24 -11.14 -1.02
N MET A 106 7.74 -12.33 -1.32
CA MET A 106 7.01 -12.65 -2.54
C MET A 106 5.60 -13.08 -2.15
N GLY A 107 4.60 -12.52 -2.81
CA GLY A 107 3.20 -12.89 -2.67
C GLY A 107 2.72 -13.64 -3.91
N TYR A 108 2.09 -14.78 -3.69
CA TYR A 108 1.57 -15.68 -4.71
C TYR A 108 0.05 -15.73 -4.60
N GLN A 109 -0.65 -15.29 -5.65
CA GLN A 109 -2.08 -15.53 -5.75
C GLN A 109 -2.31 -17.00 -6.10
N ILE A 110 -3.12 -17.69 -5.31
CA ILE A 110 -3.39 -19.13 -5.46
C ILE A 110 -4.85 -19.32 -5.89
N ASP A 111 -5.07 -20.15 -6.91
CA ASP A 111 -6.40 -20.62 -7.27
C ASP A 111 -6.93 -21.59 -6.21
N GLU A 112 -8.10 -21.29 -5.63
CA GLU A 112 -8.68 -22.10 -4.54
C GLU A 112 -9.02 -23.53 -4.95
N ASN A 113 -9.38 -23.75 -6.22
CA ASN A 113 -9.87 -25.05 -6.69
C ASN A 113 -8.73 -26.00 -7.09
N THR A 114 -7.64 -25.43 -7.60
CA THR A 114 -6.53 -26.18 -8.19
C THR A 114 -5.24 -26.10 -7.39
N GLY A 115 -5.13 -25.13 -6.48
CA GLY A 115 -3.90 -24.84 -5.73
C GLY A 115 -2.77 -24.30 -6.62
N VAL A 116 -3.06 -23.94 -7.87
CA VAL A 116 -2.09 -23.45 -8.83
C VAL A 116 -1.81 -21.97 -8.58
N GLU A 117 -0.55 -21.58 -8.64
CA GLU A 117 -0.12 -20.18 -8.61
C GLU A 117 -0.57 -19.46 -9.88
N LEU A 118 -1.36 -18.41 -9.71
CA LEU A 118 -1.90 -17.60 -10.80
C LEU A 118 -0.98 -16.42 -11.12
N GLU A 119 -0.46 -15.77 -10.10
CA GLU A 119 0.38 -14.58 -10.22
C GLU A 119 1.36 -14.49 -9.06
N ALA A 120 2.59 -14.10 -9.37
CA ALA A 120 3.62 -13.80 -8.38
C ALA A 120 3.97 -12.31 -8.44
N SER A 121 3.92 -11.65 -7.29
CA SER A 121 4.28 -10.25 -7.16
C SER A 121 5.12 -10.03 -5.91
N ARG A 122 6.16 -9.20 -6.03
CA ARG A 122 6.96 -8.79 -4.88
C ARG A 122 6.10 -7.93 -3.92
N VAL A 123 6.30 -8.15 -2.62
CA VAL A 123 5.73 -7.35 -1.54
C VAL A 123 6.74 -6.28 -1.13
N TYR A 124 6.44 -5.01 -1.42
CA TYR A 124 7.29 -3.87 -1.07
C TYR A 124 6.79 -3.26 0.24
N SER A 125 7.52 -3.43 1.33
CA SER A 125 7.12 -2.89 2.63
C SER A 125 7.57 -1.45 2.79
N GLU A 126 6.66 -0.56 3.18
CA GLU A 126 6.95 0.83 3.54
C GLU A 126 7.24 0.96 5.04
N THR A 127 6.48 0.21 5.83
CA THR A 127 6.61 0.07 7.28
C THR A 127 6.37 -1.40 7.64
N PRO A 128 6.63 -1.83 8.88
CA PRO A 128 6.27 -3.18 9.30
C PRO A 128 4.78 -3.51 9.09
N ASP A 129 3.88 -2.52 9.10
CA ASP A 129 2.43 -2.76 9.00
C ASP A 129 1.81 -2.31 7.67
N GLU A 130 2.58 -1.70 6.76
CA GLU A 130 2.09 -1.18 5.49
C GLU A 130 3.01 -1.57 4.34
N PHE A 131 2.40 -2.05 3.24
CA PHE A 131 3.12 -2.56 2.09
C PHE A 131 2.37 -2.33 0.78
N ILE A 132 3.03 -2.59 -0.34
CA ILE A 132 2.46 -2.57 -1.69
C ILE A 132 2.57 -3.99 -2.26
N PHE A 133 1.46 -4.49 -2.81
CA PHE A 133 1.39 -5.77 -3.49
C PHE A 133 0.67 -5.61 -4.83
N GLY A 134 1.38 -5.85 -5.93
CA GLY A 134 0.88 -5.52 -7.26
C GLY A 134 0.63 -4.00 -7.40
N ASP A 135 -0.61 -3.62 -7.69
CA ASP A 135 -1.08 -2.22 -7.69
C ASP A 135 -1.94 -1.87 -6.48
N MET A 136 -2.00 -2.73 -5.46
CA MET A 136 -2.79 -2.54 -4.25
C MET A 136 -1.94 -2.09 -3.06
N PHE A 137 -2.56 -1.32 -2.17
CA PHE A 137 -2.01 -0.95 -0.87
C PHE A 137 -2.44 -1.96 0.19
N GLY A 138 -1.47 -2.56 0.84
CA GLY A 138 -1.62 -3.54 1.90
C GLY A 138 -1.42 -2.95 3.28
N ARG A 139 -2.22 -3.41 4.24
CA ARG A 139 -2.06 -3.13 5.66
C ARG A 139 -2.22 -4.40 6.49
N VAL A 140 -1.39 -4.55 7.52
CA VAL A 140 -1.48 -5.65 8.49
C VAL A 140 -2.70 -5.47 9.39
N VAL A 141 -3.48 -6.53 9.57
CA VAL A 141 -4.53 -6.62 10.58
C VAL A 141 -4.01 -7.48 11.73
N ARG A 142 -4.08 -6.94 12.95
CA ARG A 142 -3.60 -7.62 14.16
C ARG A 142 -4.75 -7.95 15.10
N ASP A 143 -4.64 -9.08 15.79
CA ASP A 143 -5.55 -9.43 16.87
C ASP A 143 -5.28 -8.65 18.15
N LYS A 144 -6.06 -8.92 19.21
CA LYS A 144 -5.89 -8.28 20.53
C LYS A 144 -4.57 -8.63 21.22
N ALA A 145 -3.92 -9.73 20.84
CA ALA A 145 -2.62 -10.14 21.36
C ALA A 145 -1.46 -9.49 20.58
N GLY A 146 -1.76 -8.76 19.49
CA GLY A 146 -0.78 -8.11 18.62
C GLY A 146 -0.22 -9.03 17.53
N ALA A 147 -0.71 -10.26 17.41
CA ALA A 147 -0.34 -11.18 16.35
C ALA A 147 -1.04 -10.82 15.04
N VAL A 148 -0.40 -11.12 13.91
CA VAL A 148 -1.00 -10.90 12.58
C VAL A 148 -2.16 -11.88 12.41
N SER A 149 -3.37 -11.35 12.31
CA SER A 149 -4.59 -12.13 12.08
C SER A 149 -5.08 -12.06 10.64
N GLY A 150 -4.53 -11.15 9.84
CA GLY A 150 -4.94 -10.96 8.46
C GLY A 150 -4.25 -9.78 7.78
N LEU A 151 -4.66 -9.52 6.55
CA LEU A 151 -4.20 -8.41 5.73
C LEU A 151 -5.40 -7.70 5.12
N ARG A 152 -5.32 -6.39 4.95
CA ARG A 152 -6.27 -5.64 4.14
C ARG A 152 -5.57 -5.15 2.90
N LEU A 153 -6.05 -5.55 1.73
CA LEU A 153 -5.60 -5.02 0.44
C LEU A 153 -6.63 -4.03 -0.08
N SER A 154 -6.18 -2.89 -0.60
CA SER A 154 -7.07 -1.84 -1.06
C SER A 154 -6.56 -1.12 -2.30
N LEU A 155 -7.48 -0.74 -3.18
CA LEU A 155 -7.26 0.15 -4.31
C LEU A 155 -8.42 1.14 -4.38
N GLY A 156 -8.19 2.35 -3.88
CA GLY A 156 -9.25 3.36 -3.76
C GLY A 156 -10.35 2.89 -2.83
N ARG A 157 -11.58 2.81 -3.36
CA ARG A 157 -12.76 2.35 -2.59
C ARG A 157 -12.88 0.83 -2.50
N ILE A 158 -12.13 0.07 -3.31
CA ILE A 158 -12.16 -1.39 -3.30
C ILE A 158 -11.22 -1.85 -2.18
N SER A 159 -11.71 -2.71 -1.30
CA SER A 159 -10.96 -3.28 -0.20
C SER A 159 -11.35 -4.73 -0.01
N THR A 160 -10.36 -5.60 0.17
CA THR A 160 -10.52 -7.00 0.51
C THR A 160 -9.75 -7.27 1.79
N GLU A 161 -10.42 -7.88 2.77
CA GLU A 161 -9.77 -8.38 3.97
C GLU A 161 -9.51 -9.87 3.82
N LEU A 162 -8.27 -10.25 4.07
CA LEU A 162 -7.77 -11.60 4.03
C LEU A 162 -7.51 -12.05 5.46
N VAL A 163 -8.01 -13.23 5.82
CA VAL A 163 -7.77 -13.85 7.11
C VAL A 163 -6.51 -14.70 7.00
N LYS A 164 -5.63 -14.62 7.99
CA LYS A 164 -4.45 -15.49 8.04
C LYS A 164 -4.88 -16.89 8.42
N ASP A 165 -4.49 -17.88 7.62
CA ASP A 165 -4.72 -19.28 7.93
C ASP A 165 -3.89 -19.65 9.18
N SER A 166 -4.47 -20.50 10.04
CA SER A 166 -3.91 -20.88 11.35
C SER A 166 -2.68 -21.77 11.25
#